data_AF-A0A844TC90-F1
#
_entry.id   AF-A0A844TC90-F1
#
_cell.length_a   1.000
_cell.length_b   1.000
_cell.length_c   1.000
_cell.angle_alpha   90.00
_cell.angle_beta   90.00
_cell.angle_gamma   90.00
#
_symmetry.space_group_name_H-M   'P 1'
#
loop_
_entity.id
_entity.type
_entity.pdbx_description
1 polymer ?
#
loop_
_entity_poly.entity_id
_entity_poly.type
_entity_poly.pdbx_seq_one_letter_code
_entity_poly.pdbx_strand_id
1 'polypeptide(L)'
;MARYDKGHRDTTRRHILDIASTQFRESGIAAVGLAAIMSEAGLTNGAFYTHFSSKEDLVRAVLLDALERREQRHKDNLENGVALETTIRDYLSPRHRDRAATGCPTAALAAEIARHPKATRDAFTGKISDIIALMAAQMPQGSAAERRRRAISVYATMVGALQLSRAVNDTQLSEEILADAAKAAMHLAGEP
;
A
#
# COMPACT_ATOMS: atom_id res chain seq x y z
N MET A 1 -5.82 -15.84 -33.64
CA MET A 1 -5.08 -14.58 -33.45
C MET A 1 -5.66 -13.66 -32.36
N ALA A 2 -6.98 -13.45 -32.25
CA ALA A 2 -7.56 -12.52 -31.25
C ALA A 2 -7.32 -12.86 -29.76
N ARG A 3 -7.24 -14.15 -29.38
CA ARG A 3 -6.92 -14.55 -27.98
C ARG A 3 -5.44 -14.38 -27.63
N TYR A 4 -4.55 -14.53 -28.61
CA TYR A 4 -3.10 -14.41 -28.43
C TYR A 4 -2.69 -12.94 -28.25
N ASP A 5 -3.28 -12.05 -29.06
CA ASP A 5 -3.07 -10.60 -28.98
C ASP A 5 -3.58 -10.00 -27.66
N LYS A 6 -4.77 -10.43 -27.20
CA LYS A 6 -5.32 -10.01 -25.90
C LYS A 6 -4.45 -10.47 -24.72
N GLY A 7 -4.00 -11.74 -24.72
CA GLY A 7 -3.14 -12.28 -23.67
C GLY A 7 -1.78 -11.58 -23.59
N HIS A 8 -1.19 -11.25 -24.73
CA HIS A 8 0.06 -10.50 -24.78
C HIS A 8 -0.13 -9.06 -24.28
N ARG A 9 -1.20 -8.38 -24.73
CA ARG A 9 -1.56 -7.02 -24.29
C ARG A 9 -1.81 -6.91 -22.79
N ASP A 10 -2.49 -7.89 -22.19
CA ASP A 10 -2.75 -7.93 -20.75
C ASP A 10 -1.46 -8.20 -19.95
N THR A 11 -0.55 -9.03 -20.48
CA THR A 11 0.76 -9.30 -19.88
C THR A 11 1.64 -8.04 -19.87
N THR A 12 1.73 -7.34 -21.01
CA THR A 12 2.49 -6.08 -21.12
C THR A 12 1.91 -4.99 -20.21
N ARG A 13 0.57 -4.87 -20.15
CA ARG A 13 -0.09 -3.93 -19.23
C ARG A 13 0.30 -4.21 -17.78
N ARG A 14 0.27 -5.49 -17.36
CA ARG A 14 0.65 -5.89 -16.00
C ARG A 14 2.13 -5.61 -15.71
N HIS A 15 3.00 -5.88 -16.67
CA HIS A 15 4.43 -5.60 -16.52
C HIS A 15 4.71 -4.09 -16.27
N ILE A 16 4.09 -3.22 -17.08
CA ILE A 16 4.17 -1.75 -16.86
C ILE A 16 3.65 -1.38 -15.47
N LEU A 17 2.53 -1.99 -15.06
CA LEU A 17 1.90 -1.73 -13.76
C LEU A 17 2.82 -2.09 -12.60
N ASP A 18 3.49 -3.25 -12.65
CA ASP A 18 4.38 -3.73 -11.58
C ASP A 18 5.64 -2.86 -11.45
N ILE A 19 6.23 -2.45 -12.57
CA ILE A 19 7.36 -1.52 -12.61
C ILE A 19 6.95 -0.17 -12.03
N ALA A 20 5.84 0.40 -12.50
CA ALA A 20 5.34 1.67 -11.99
C ALA A 20 5.02 1.60 -10.48
N SER A 21 4.44 0.49 -10.03
CA SER A 21 4.15 0.23 -8.62
C SER A 21 5.41 0.25 -7.76
N THR A 22 6.48 -0.36 -8.23
CA THR A 22 7.77 -0.39 -7.55
C THR A 22 8.39 1.01 -7.51
N GLN A 23 8.58 1.63 -8.68
CA GLN A 23 9.22 2.94 -8.78
C GLN A 23 8.44 4.02 -7.99
N PHE A 24 7.10 4.04 -8.05
CA PHE A 24 6.32 5.01 -7.28
C PHE A 24 6.52 4.83 -5.78
N ARG A 25 6.57 3.60 -5.25
CA ARG A 25 6.77 3.40 -3.81
C ARG A 25 8.20 3.72 -3.34
N GLU A 26 9.19 3.57 -4.21
CA GLU A 26 10.58 3.88 -3.89
C GLU A 26 10.88 5.37 -4.00
N SER A 27 10.43 6.01 -5.08
CA SER A 27 10.88 7.34 -5.49
C SER A 27 9.78 8.41 -5.42
N GLY A 28 8.53 8.00 -5.22
CA GLY A 28 7.36 8.87 -5.27
C GLY A 28 6.75 9.03 -6.66
N ILE A 29 5.47 9.37 -6.71
CA ILE A 29 4.71 9.50 -7.97
C ILE A 29 5.19 10.69 -8.79
N ALA A 30 5.47 11.81 -8.13
CA ALA A 30 5.89 13.05 -8.78
C ALA A 30 7.27 12.91 -9.46
N ALA A 31 8.21 12.22 -8.80
CA ALA A 31 9.58 12.07 -9.29
C ALA A 31 9.70 11.12 -10.49
N VAL A 32 8.80 10.13 -10.59
CA VAL A 32 8.89 9.09 -11.62
C VAL A 32 8.23 9.53 -12.92
N GLY A 33 9.01 9.60 -14.00
CA GLY A 33 8.53 9.93 -15.35
C GLY A 33 8.05 8.70 -16.14
N LEU A 34 7.14 8.91 -17.11
CA LEU A 34 6.69 7.84 -18.01
C LEU A 34 7.86 7.21 -18.78
N ALA A 35 8.82 8.02 -19.23
CA ALA A 35 9.98 7.53 -19.98
C ALA A 35 10.83 6.55 -19.17
N ALA A 36 11.00 6.78 -17.87
CA ALA A 36 11.74 5.87 -16.99
C ALA A 36 11.03 4.52 -16.84
N ILE A 37 9.71 4.55 -16.61
CA ILE A 37 8.88 3.34 -16.52
C ILE A 37 8.93 2.53 -17.81
N MET A 38 8.74 3.19 -18.96
CA MET A 38 8.71 2.51 -20.25
C MET A 38 10.08 1.96 -20.64
N SER A 39 11.16 2.70 -20.35
CA SER A 39 12.53 2.22 -20.54
C SER A 39 12.82 0.98 -19.72
N GLU A 40 12.43 0.95 -18.44
CA GLU A 40 12.61 -0.25 -17.60
C GLU A 40 11.74 -1.42 -18.07
N ALA A 41 10.55 -1.15 -18.62
CA ALA A 41 9.69 -2.15 -19.23
C ALA A 41 10.20 -2.67 -20.59
N GLY A 42 11.28 -2.10 -21.14
CA GLY A 42 11.79 -2.44 -22.47
C GLY A 42 10.85 -2.02 -23.62
N LEU A 43 10.05 -0.97 -23.40
CA LEU A 43 9.01 -0.50 -24.31
C LEU A 43 9.23 0.95 -24.75
N THR A 44 8.71 1.31 -25.92
CA THR A 44 8.75 2.71 -26.38
C THR A 44 7.73 3.56 -25.63
N ASN A 45 7.99 4.87 -25.53
CA ASN A 45 7.03 5.81 -24.94
C ASN A 45 5.67 5.80 -25.66
N GLY A 46 5.65 5.55 -26.99
CA GLY A 46 4.42 5.44 -27.76
C GLY A 46 3.55 4.25 -27.35
N ALA A 47 4.17 3.13 -26.97
CA ALA A 47 3.45 1.93 -26.52
C ALA A 47 2.62 2.17 -25.25
N PHE A 48 3.00 3.16 -24.42
CA PHE A 48 2.29 3.51 -23.19
C PHE A 48 0.81 3.78 -23.46
N TYR A 49 0.53 4.60 -24.48
CA TYR A 49 -0.82 5.05 -24.81
C TYR A 49 -1.72 3.95 -25.35
N THR A 50 -1.16 2.78 -25.70
CA THR A 50 -1.98 1.60 -26.03
C THR A 50 -2.58 0.95 -24.78
N HIS A 51 -1.95 1.14 -23.62
CA HIS A 51 -2.36 0.55 -22.35
C HIS A 51 -3.02 1.57 -21.42
N PHE A 52 -2.46 2.77 -21.27
CA PHE A 52 -2.94 3.78 -20.33
C PHE A 52 -3.22 5.08 -21.06
N SER A 53 -4.33 5.74 -20.71
CA SER A 53 -4.73 7.00 -21.36
C SER A 53 -3.88 8.20 -20.91
N SER A 54 -3.28 8.12 -19.73
CA SER A 54 -2.45 9.18 -19.13
C SER A 54 -1.62 8.63 -17.97
N LYS A 55 -0.64 9.42 -17.50
CA LYS A 55 0.08 9.12 -16.24
C LYS A 55 -0.89 9.00 -15.06
N GLU A 56 -1.95 9.81 -15.03
CA GLU A 56 -2.94 9.77 -13.95
C GLU A 56 -3.76 8.46 -13.96
N ASP A 57 -4.08 7.94 -15.14
CA ASP A 57 -4.72 6.63 -15.31
C ASP A 57 -3.81 5.50 -14.81
N LEU A 58 -2.50 5.56 -15.12
CA LEU A 58 -1.52 4.64 -14.56
C LEU A 58 -1.45 4.72 -13.03
N VAL A 59 -1.37 5.93 -12.45
CA VAL A 59 -1.32 6.13 -11.00
C VAL A 59 -2.54 5.48 -10.32
N ARG A 60 -3.74 5.73 -10.85
CA ARG A 60 -4.96 5.12 -10.30
C ARG A 60 -4.96 3.61 -10.40
N ALA A 61 -4.56 3.07 -11.55
CA ALA A 61 -4.47 1.63 -11.75
C ALA A 61 -3.47 0.99 -10.77
N VAL A 62 -2.30 1.61 -10.59
CA VAL A 62 -1.27 1.15 -9.65
C VAL A 62 -1.81 1.16 -8.22
N LEU A 63 -2.47 2.24 -7.80
CA LEU A 63 -3.01 2.35 -6.44
C LEU A 63 -4.09 1.30 -6.16
N LEU A 64 -5.01 1.10 -7.10
CA LEU A 64 -6.08 0.10 -6.97
C LEU A 64 -5.50 -1.32 -6.82
N ASP A 65 -4.63 -1.71 -7.75
CA ASP A 65 -4.01 -3.03 -7.79
C ASP A 65 -3.10 -3.28 -6.56
N ALA A 66 -2.35 -2.26 -6.14
CA ALA A 66 -1.53 -2.29 -4.93
C ALA A 66 -2.34 -2.50 -3.64
N LEU A 67 -3.44 -1.76 -3.49
CA LEU A 67 -4.29 -1.82 -2.30
C LEU A 67 -5.14 -3.07 -2.30
N GLU A 68 -5.60 -3.54 -3.46
CA GLU A 68 -6.32 -4.80 -3.60
C GLU A 68 -5.46 -6.01 -3.22
N ARG A 69 -4.19 -6.05 -3.62
CA ARG A 69 -3.25 -7.07 -3.12
C ARG A 69 -3.11 -7.02 -1.59
N ARG A 70 -3.17 -5.82 -1.00
CA ARG A 70 -3.06 -5.65 0.45
C ARG A 70 -4.32 -6.09 1.19
N GLU A 71 -5.48 -5.70 0.66
CA GLU A 71 -6.79 -6.14 1.09
C GLU A 71 -6.89 -7.67 1.04
N GLN A 72 -6.48 -8.31 -0.05
CA GLN A 72 -6.49 -9.76 -0.19
C GLN A 72 -5.64 -10.43 0.88
N ARG A 73 -4.42 -9.96 1.11
CA ARG A 73 -3.57 -10.50 2.17
C ARG A 73 -4.16 -10.33 3.58
N HIS A 74 -4.94 -9.27 3.83
CA HIS A 74 -5.69 -9.15 5.09
C HIS A 74 -6.81 -10.20 5.20
N LYS A 75 -7.49 -10.52 4.08
CA LYS A 75 -8.46 -11.63 4.03
C LYS A 75 -7.78 -12.98 4.24
N ASP A 76 -6.65 -13.22 3.57
CA ASP A 76 -5.88 -14.46 3.72
C ASP A 76 -5.41 -14.64 5.17
N ASN A 77 -4.91 -13.58 5.82
CA ASN A 77 -4.52 -13.63 7.23
C ASN A 77 -5.71 -13.97 8.14
N LEU A 78 -6.87 -13.38 7.88
CA LEU A 78 -8.12 -13.67 8.58
C LEU A 78 -8.56 -15.13 8.42
N GLU A 79 -8.58 -15.63 7.18
CA GLU A 79 -8.97 -17.00 6.85
C GLU A 79 -8.02 -18.03 7.46
N ASN A 80 -6.71 -17.74 7.48
CA ASN A 80 -5.69 -18.60 8.05
C ASN A 80 -5.52 -18.42 9.57
N GLY A 81 -6.32 -17.57 10.22
CA GLY A 81 -6.26 -17.34 11.67
C GLY A 81 -4.95 -16.70 12.15
N VAL A 82 -4.27 -15.93 11.30
CA VAL A 82 -3.07 -15.19 11.70
C VAL A 82 -3.43 -14.13 12.73
N ALA A 83 -2.80 -14.19 13.90
CA ALA A 83 -3.07 -13.23 14.98
C ALA A 83 -2.78 -11.78 14.56
N LEU A 84 -3.58 -10.84 15.09
CA LEU A 84 -3.41 -9.42 14.81
C LEU A 84 -2.05 -8.91 15.31
N GLU A 85 -1.62 -9.34 16.50
CA GLU A 85 -0.25 -9.19 17.02
C GLU A 85 0.84 -9.51 15.98
N THR A 86 0.74 -10.66 15.31
CA THR A 86 1.70 -11.09 14.28
C THR A 86 1.67 -10.15 13.09
N THR A 87 0.47 -9.74 12.64
CA THR A 87 0.31 -8.78 11.54
C THR A 87 0.90 -7.41 11.87
N ILE A 88 0.73 -6.93 13.11
CA ILE A 88 1.28 -5.64 13.58
C ILE A 88 2.80 -5.69 13.59
N ARG A 89 3.40 -6.72 14.19
CA ARG A 89 4.87 -6.88 14.27
C ARG A 89 5.50 -7.03 12.88
N ASP A 90 4.89 -7.80 12.00
CA ASP A 90 5.37 -7.96 10.63
C ASP A 90 5.33 -6.64 9.85
N TYR A 91 4.31 -5.82 10.08
CA TYR A 91 4.19 -4.50 9.46
C TYR A 91 5.21 -3.51 10.03
N LEU A 92 5.38 -3.47 11.36
CA LEU A 92 6.29 -2.56 12.04
C LEU A 92 7.64 -3.22 12.29
N SER A 93 8.30 -3.62 11.19
CA SER A 93 9.58 -4.33 11.21
C SER A 93 10.63 -3.62 10.34
N PRO A 94 11.94 -3.78 10.64
CA PRO A 94 13.03 -3.32 9.77
C PRO A 94 12.88 -3.84 8.33
N ARG A 95 12.46 -5.10 8.17
CA ARG A 95 12.18 -5.71 6.86
C ARG A 95 11.19 -4.87 6.04
N HIS A 96 10.13 -4.35 6.66
CA HIS A 96 9.15 -3.53 5.96
C HIS A 96 9.62 -2.08 5.78
N ARG A 97 10.33 -1.52 6.77
CA ARG A 97 10.97 -0.20 6.67
C ARG A 97 11.86 -0.12 5.44
N ASP A 98 12.77 -1.10 5.29
CA ASP A 98 13.85 -1.10 4.31
C ASP A 98 13.39 -1.50 2.90
N ARG A 99 12.17 -2.06 2.76
CA ARG A 99 11.61 -2.53 1.48
C ARG A 99 10.40 -1.71 1.05
N ALA A 100 10.61 -0.42 0.78
CA ALA A 100 9.54 0.49 0.35
C ALA A 100 8.86 0.01 -0.95
N ALA A 101 9.64 -0.44 -1.93
CA ALA A 101 9.22 -1.00 -3.23
C ALA A 101 8.05 -1.98 -3.16
N THR A 102 8.12 -2.90 -2.19
CA THR A 102 7.17 -4.01 -2.00
C THR A 102 6.33 -3.84 -0.73
N GLY A 103 6.43 -2.68 -0.08
CA GLY A 103 5.79 -2.37 1.19
C GLY A 103 4.35 -1.88 1.04
N CYS A 104 3.82 -1.31 2.12
CA CYS A 104 2.50 -0.72 2.14
C CYS A 104 2.46 0.53 1.23
N PRO A 105 1.58 0.55 0.20
CA PRO A 105 1.46 1.71 -0.69
C PRO A 105 1.00 2.96 0.07
N THR A 106 0.17 2.82 1.11
CA THR A 106 -0.28 3.96 1.92
C THR A 106 0.88 4.64 2.65
N ALA A 107 1.76 3.88 3.29
CA ALA A 107 2.93 4.43 3.96
C ALA A 107 3.92 5.09 2.98
N ALA A 108 3.99 4.60 1.74
CA ALA A 108 4.86 5.19 0.73
C ALA A 108 4.26 6.47 0.10
N LEU A 109 2.94 6.50 -0.16
CA LEU A 109 2.36 7.43 -1.13
C LEU A 109 1.27 8.36 -0.59
N ALA A 110 0.80 8.21 0.66
CA ALA A 110 -0.37 8.97 1.17
C ALA A 110 -0.24 10.49 1.00
N ALA A 111 0.94 11.06 1.26
CA ALA A 111 1.18 12.50 1.16
C ALA A 111 1.16 13.05 -0.29
N GLU A 112 1.44 12.20 -1.28
CA GLU A 112 1.32 12.56 -2.69
C GLU A 112 -0.12 12.37 -3.18
N ILE A 113 -0.76 11.26 -2.82
CA ILE A 113 -2.16 10.96 -3.16
C ILE A 113 -3.10 12.10 -2.76
N ALA A 114 -2.84 12.77 -1.63
CA ALA A 114 -3.60 13.93 -1.17
C ALA A 114 -3.65 15.09 -2.20
N ARG A 115 -2.67 15.18 -3.10
CA ARG A 115 -2.55 16.23 -4.14
C ARG A 115 -3.02 15.77 -5.53
N HIS A 116 -3.45 14.51 -5.68
CA HIS A 116 -4.00 14.00 -6.93
C HIS A 116 -5.48 14.37 -7.13
N PRO A 117 -6.00 14.30 -8.38
CA PRO A 117 -7.40 14.56 -8.69
C PRO A 117 -8.39 13.73 -7.85
N LYS A 118 -9.61 14.26 -7.71
CA LYS A 118 -10.69 13.65 -6.90
C LYS A 118 -10.90 12.16 -7.22
N ALA A 119 -10.93 11.78 -8.49
CA ALA A 119 -11.18 10.40 -8.89
C ALA A 119 -10.14 9.40 -8.34
N THR A 120 -8.88 9.81 -8.22
CA THR A 120 -7.81 8.98 -7.65
C THR A 120 -7.91 8.92 -6.13
N ARG A 121 -8.29 10.04 -5.49
CA ARG A 121 -8.55 10.11 -4.05
C ARG A 121 -9.79 9.30 -3.64
N ASP A 122 -10.83 9.24 -4.48
CA ASP A 122 -12.03 8.43 -4.27
C ASP A 122 -11.67 6.93 -4.29
N ALA A 123 -10.89 6.50 -5.30
CA ALA A 123 -10.40 5.13 -5.40
C ALA A 123 -9.58 4.71 -4.17
N PHE A 124 -8.69 5.59 -3.70
CA PHE A 124 -7.94 5.38 -2.48
C PHE A 124 -8.87 5.28 -1.25
N THR A 125 -9.83 6.19 -1.12
CA THR A 125 -10.78 6.23 0.00
C THR A 125 -11.59 4.94 0.13
N GLY A 126 -12.08 4.40 -0.99
CA GLY A 126 -12.80 3.13 -1.02
C GLY A 126 -11.95 1.99 -0.46
N LYS A 127 -10.76 1.78 -1.04
CA LYS A 127 -9.87 0.69 -0.61
C LYS A 127 -9.38 0.80 0.82
N ILE A 128 -9.10 2.01 1.31
CA ILE A 128 -8.75 2.21 2.73
C ILE A 128 -9.93 1.89 3.64
N SER A 129 -11.16 2.22 3.23
CA SER A 129 -12.36 1.86 3.99
C SER A 129 -12.53 0.34 4.11
N ASP A 130 -12.27 -0.40 3.03
CA ASP A 130 -12.32 -1.87 3.00
C ASP A 130 -11.26 -2.48 3.93
N ILE A 131 -10.01 -1.99 3.86
CA ILE A 131 -8.92 -2.45 4.74
C ILE A 131 -9.26 -2.19 6.22
N ILE A 132 -9.77 -1.01 6.55
CA ILE A 132 -10.18 -0.69 7.93
C ILE A 132 -11.32 -1.60 8.38
N ALA A 133 -12.26 -1.96 7.50
CA ALA A 133 -13.33 -2.89 7.83
C ALA A 133 -12.79 -4.30 8.16
N LEU A 134 -11.83 -4.80 7.38
CA LEU A 134 -11.15 -6.07 7.64
C LEU A 134 -10.36 -6.06 8.95
N MET A 135 -9.69 -4.95 9.27
CA MET A 135 -9.02 -4.79 10.57
C MET A 135 -10.03 -4.72 11.73
N ALA A 136 -11.16 -4.02 11.55
CA ALA A 136 -12.20 -3.92 12.56
C ALA A 136 -12.87 -5.29 12.86
N ALA A 137 -12.93 -6.18 11.88
CA ALA A 137 -13.44 -7.54 12.06
C ALA A 137 -12.55 -8.41 12.96
N GLN A 138 -11.26 -8.07 13.10
CA GLN A 138 -10.30 -8.77 13.96
C GLN A 138 -10.29 -8.28 15.40
N MET A 139 -10.95 -7.14 15.69
CA MET A 139 -10.92 -6.56 17.02
C MET A 139 -11.76 -7.42 17.99
N PRO A 140 -11.20 -7.83 19.15
CA PRO A 140 -11.77 -8.92 19.94
C PRO A 140 -13.07 -8.57 20.68
N GLN A 141 -13.34 -7.28 20.95
CA GLN A 141 -14.44 -6.85 21.84
C GLN A 141 -15.13 -5.59 21.34
N GLY A 142 -16.16 -5.10 22.04
CA GLY A 142 -16.82 -3.80 21.81
C GLY A 142 -17.80 -3.76 20.64
N SER A 143 -18.58 -2.69 20.54
CA SER A 143 -19.52 -2.43 19.45
C SER A 143 -18.83 -2.28 18.09
N ALA A 144 -19.58 -2.40 16.99
CA ALA A 144 -19.05 -2.21 15.63
C ALA A 144 -18.37 -0.83 15.46
N ALA A 145 -18.94 0.22 16.08
CA ALA A 145 -18.36 1.56 16.06
C ALA A 145 -17.03 1.63 16.84
N GLU A 146 -16.92 0.97 18.00
CA GLU A 146 -15.69 0.91 18.79
C GLU A 146 -14.59 0.11 18.11
N ARG A 147 -14.93 -1.04 17.50
CA ARG A 147 -13.99 -1.83 16.70
C ARG A 147 -13.46 -1.03 15.51
N ARG A 148 -14.34 -0.32 14.81
CA ARG A 148 -13.95 0.57 13.71
C ARG A 148 -13.03 1.69 14.17
N ARG A 149 -13.34 2.37 15.29
CA ARG A 149 -12.46 3.42 15.85
C ARG A 149 -11.07 2.89 16.15
N ARG A 150 -10.97 1.74 16.81
CA ARG A 150 -9.67 1.10 17.10
C ARG A 150 -8.92 0.71 15.84
N ALA A 151 -9.60 0.10 14.86
CA ALA A 151 -8.98 -0.24 13.58
C ALA A 151 -8.39 0.98 12.87
N ILE A 152 -9.09 2.13 12.89
CA ILE A 152 -8.57 3.40 12.37
C ILE A 152 -7.29 3.81 13.12
N SER A 153 -7.32 3.80 14.46
CA SER A 153 -6.16 4.17 15.28
C SER A 153 -4.97 3.25 15.06
N VAL A 154 -5.19 1.93 14.99
CA VAL A 154 -4.15 0.94 14.71
C VAL A 154 -3.55 1.17 13.33
N TYR A 155 -4.39 1.33 12.30
CA TYR A 155 -3.92 1.57 10.94
C TYR A 155 -3.10 2.87 10.82
N ALA A 156 -3.60 3.96 11.42
CA ALA A 156 -2.91 5.24 11.46
C ALA A 156 -1.54 5.15 12.18
N THR A 157 -1.50 4.46 13.32
CA THR A 157 -0.26 4.22 14.08
C THR A 157 0.76 3.43 13.25
N MET A 158 0.32 2.34 12.62
CA MET A 158 1.17 1.50 11.77
C MET A 158 1.75 2.30 10.60
N VAL A 159 0.90 2.97 9.83
CA VAL A 159 1.31 3.77 8.66
C VAL A 159 2.26 4.90 9.07
N GLY A 160 1.88 5.68 10.09
CA GLY A 160 2.65 6.84 10.54
C GLY A 160 4.01 6.47 11.12
N ALA A 161 4.06 5.44 11.96
CA ALA A 161 5.33 4.97 12.53
C ALA A 161 6.28 4.44 11.45
N LEU A 162 5.76 3.69 10.46
CA LEU A 162 6.59 3.24 9.35
C LEU A 162 7.14 4.42 8.53
N GLN A 163 6.34 5.46 8.30
CA GLN A 163 6.80 6.68 7.63
C GLN A 163 7.90 7.39 8.42
N LEU A 164 7.69 7.60 9.72
CA LEU A 164 8.68 8.24 10.59
C LEU A 164 9.98 7.43 10.67
N SER A 165 9.88 6.10 10.82
CA SER A 165 11.05 5.22 10.88
C SER A 165 11.92 5.27 9.62
N ARG A 166 11.33 5.55 8.45
CA ARG A 166 12.05 5.74 7.18
C ARG A 166 12.64 7.14 7.02
N ALA A 167 12.02 8.14 7.67
CA ALA A 167 12.39 9.54 7.50
C ALA A 167 13.57 9.95 8.41
N VAL A 168 13.69 9.35 9.59
CA VAL A 168 14.80 9.61 10.50
C VAL A 168 16.09 8.96 9.98
N ASN A 169 17.22 9.62 10.19
CA ASN A 169 18.56 9.13 9.82
C ASN A 169 19.34 8.55 11.01
N ASP A 170 18.73 8.50 12.20
CA ASP A 170 19.24 7.82 13.38
C ASP A 170 18.64 6.40 13.44
N THR A 171 19.51 5.38 13.33
CA THR A 171 19.10 3.98 13.35
C THR A 171 18.46 3.57 14.68
N GLN A 172 18.97 4.08 15.80
CA GLN A 172 18.43 3.76 17.12
C GLN A 172 17.00 4.33 17.25
N LEU A 173 16.81 5.61 16.90
CA LEU A 173 15.48 6.23 16.91
C LEU A 173 14.52 5.53 15.94
N SER A 174 15.00 5.12 14.76
CA SER A 174 14.20 4.37 13.79
C SER A 174 13.67 3.06 14.37
N GLU A 175 14.51 2.31 15.08
CA GLU A 175 14.14 1.05 15.72
C GLU A 175 13.21 1.26 16.92
N GLU A 176 13.46 2.29 17.74
CA GLU A 176 12.59 2.69 18.85
C GLU A 176 11.17 3.02 18.36
N ILE A 177 11.04 3.82 17.29
CA ILE A 177 9.75 4.16 16.67
C ILE A 177 8.99 2.89 16.28
N LEU A 178 9.64 1.93 15.61
CA LEU A 178 8.98 0.70 15.19
C LEU A 178 8.53 -0.15 16.39
N ALA A 179 9.40 -0.33 17.37
CA ALA A 179 9.14 -1.16 18.54
C ALA A 179 8.01 -0.59 19.41
N ASP A 180 8.05 0.70 19.71
CA ASP A 180 7.05 1.32 20.59
C ASP A 180 5.71 1.55 19.88
N ALA A 181 5.73 1.84 18.57
CA ALA A 181 4.49 1.87 17.79
C ALA A 181 3.83 0.49 17.70
N ALA A 182 4.58 -0.61 17.66
CA ALA A 182 4.02 -1.94 17.69
C ALA A 182 3.30 -2.21 19.02
N LYS A 183 3.92 -1.84 20.15
CA LYS A 183 3.28 -1.92 21.49
C LYS A 183 2.02 -1.06 21.56
N ALA A 184 2.08 0.18 21.10
CA ALA A 184 0.94 1.09 21.07
C ALA A 184 -0.19 0.56 20.19
N ALA A 185 0.12 0.00 19.02
CA ALA A 185 -0.86 -0.59 18.12
C ALA A 185 -1.55 -1.83 18.71
N MET A 186 -0.82 -2.71 19.42
CA MET A 186 -1.42 -3.85 20.13
C MET A 186 -2.36 -3.38 21.24
N HIS A 187 -1.94 -2.40 22.05
CA HIS A 187 -2.79 -1.81 23.08
C HIS A 187 -4.07 -1.17 22.47
N LEU A 188 -3.93 -0.43 21.38
CA LEU A 188 -5.06 0.15 20.65
C LEU A 188 -6.00 -0.90 20.07
N ALA A 189 -5.51 -2.09 19.72
CA ALA A 189 -6.36 -3.19 19.27
C ALA A 189 -7.21 -3.78 20.39
N GLY A 190 -6.85 -3.54 21.65
CA GLY A 190 -7.43 -4.19 22.83
C GLY A 190 -6.82 -5.55 23.12
N GLU A 191 -5.59 -5.77 22.65
CA GLU A 191 -4.72 -6.82 23.19
C GLU A 191 -4.05 -6.27 24.47
N PRO A 192 -3.90 -7.10 25.53
CA PRO A 192 -3.31 -6.69 26.81
C PRO A 192 -1.84 -6.27 26.68
#